data_AF-A0ABD3R502-F1
#
_entry.id   AF-A0ABD3R502-F1
#
_cell.length_a   1.000
_cell.length_b   1.000
_cell.length_c   1.000
_cell.angle_alpha   90.00
_cell.angle_beta   90.00
_cell.angle_gamma   90.00
#
_symmetry.space_group_name_H-M   'P 1'
#
loop_
_entity.id
_entity.type
_entity.pdbx_description
1 polymer ?
#
loop_
_entity_poly.entity_id
_entity_poly.type
_entity_poly.pdbx_seq_one_letter_code
_entity_poly.pdbx_strand_id
1 'polypeptide(L)'
;MTKPKRPTPSTLDGWENFPTVNDDIAQMRLARAMGYPPSWRVVRSLIQVPIPGYLAEQMKNSGAAVSTNEEGVQVMMAVRDRIYAGHPGDQPDGYYNHVAAAVACSKMPWRPEYDDVIHDNNDDDYDDDQYCSTSHRNKGGQLKGREAKFGEGDIVEVLYDEDEDVEPEWYEATILKKVEYQDDIRYDVHYMVDDAIQSNVREEKIRASTKAKKKKKSTPKATAQKTTPKVTSKKGRDKKRAADSSNVTTTPTAKKGRGRPSGGKNKKKVEAAEESPAKISMDDISLDEGDPPWRTTGHEYLSRNIKWNRKIGTVVGWIAETDVDSDGNPGFVCSKTGDPARLFHAVFDDFTQDFEEWELIECFVKK
;
A
#
# COMPACT_ATOMS: atom_id res chain seq x y z
N MET A 1 16.49 -33.38 -6.39
CA MET A 1 17.25 -32.54 -5.43
C MET A 1 16.40 -32.33 -4.19
N THR A 2 16.72 -33.00 -3.09
CA THR A 2 16.06 -32.84 -1.79
C THR A 2 16.52 -31.55 -1.14
N LYS A 3 15.59 -30.62 -0.86
CA LYS A 3 15.91 -29.39 -0.13
C LYS A 3 16.40 -29.77 1.27
N PRO A 4 17.62 -29.38 1.70
CA PRO A 4 18.07 -29.67 3.05
C PRO A 4 17.19 -28.89 4.05
N LYS A 5 16.43 -29.62 4.88
CA LYS A 5 15.82 -29.05 6.09
C LYS A 5 16.95 -28.77 7.08
N ARG A 6 17.38 -27.52 7.19
CA ARG A 6 18.22 -27.11 8.32
C ARG A 6 17.32 -26.95 9.55
N PRO A 7 17.65 -27.58 10.69
CA PRO A 7 16.89 -27.41 11.92
C PRO A 7 17.03 -25.96 12.41
N THR A 8 15.91 -25.31 12.67
CA THR A 8 15.88 -24.01 13.36
C THR A 8 16.27 -24.26 14.82
N PRO A 9 17.24 -23.52 15.39
CA PRO A 9 17.59 -23.68 16.80
C PRO A 9 16.40 -23.34 17.69
N SER A 10 16.14 -24.19 18.69
CA SER A 10 15.07 -24.02 19.67
C SER A 10 15.55 -23.49 21.02
N THR A 11 16.85 -23.28 21.20
CA THR A 11 17.48 -22.85 22.47
C THR A 11 18.38 -21.64 22.27
N LEU A 12 18.48 -20.78 23.29
CA LEU A 12 19.33 -19.57 23.28
C LEU A 12 20.79 -19.91 22.98
N ASP A 13 21.33 -20.94 23.63
CA ASP A 13 22.68 -21.48 23.39
C ASP A 13 22.89 -21.97 21.94
N GLY A 14 21.83 -22.54 21.34
CA GLY A 14 21.83 -22.91 19.91
C GLY A 14 21.78 -21.72 18.96
N TRP A 15 21.29 -20.57 19.41
CA TRP A 15 21.36 -19.30 18.67
C TRP A 15 22.72 -18.60 18.85
N GLU A 16 23.32 -18.70 20.05
CA GLU A 16 24.62 -18.10 20.39
C GLU A 16 25.79 -18.80 19.70
N ASN A 17 25.72 -20.13 19.57
CA ASN A 17 26.73 -20.96 18.89
C ASN A 17 26.37 -21.29 17.44
N PHE A 18 25.29 -20.70 16.92
CA PHE A 18 25.01 -20.82 15.50
C PHE A 18 26.13 -20.08 14.77
N PRO A 19 26.88 -20.74 13.84
CA PRO A 19 27.92 -20.06 13.07
C PRO A 19 27.29 -18.80 12.52
N THR A 20 27.85 -17.66 12.92
CA THR A 20 27.19 -16.36 12.82
C THR A 20 26.56 -16.19 11.46
N VAL A 21 25.38 -15.59 11.51
CA VAL A 21 24.37 -15.26 10.51
C VAL A 21 24.95 -14.40 9.35
N ASN A 22 26.07 -14.82 8.79
CA ASN A 22 26.68 -14.32 7.57
C ASN A 22 26.12 -15.06 6.34
N ASP A 23 25.23 -16.04 6.55
CA ASP A 23 24.41 -16.60 5.49
C ASP A 23 23.40 -15.53 5.05
N ASP A 24 23.49 -15.13 3.78
CA ASP A 24 22.59 -14.16 3.13
C ASP A 24 21.12 -14.52 3.38
N ILE A 25 20.80 -15.82 3.42
CA ILE A 25 19.45 -16.32 3.69
C ILE A 25 18.99 -15.99 5.11
N ALA A 26 19.87 -16.09 6.09
CA ALA A 26 19.53 -15.82 7.48
C ALA A 26 19.35 -14.30 7.72
N GLN A 27 20.17 -13.47 7.06
CA GLN A 27 20.02 -12.01 7.06
C GLN A 27 18.71 -11.56 6.41
N MET A 28 18.32 -12.17 5.29
CA MET A 28 17.00 -11.96 4.66
C MET A 28 15.86 -12.34 5.59
N ARG A 29 15.95 -13.50 6.24
CA ARG A 29 14.88 -13.99 7.12
C ARG A 29 14.72 -13.08 8.33
N LEU A 30 15.83 -12.64 8.92
CA LEU A 30 15.80 -11.66 10.00
C LEU A 30 15.19 -10.34 9.54
N ALA A 31 15.60 -9.83 8.37
CA ALA A 31 15.03 -8.62 7.78
C ALA A 31 13.49 -8.74 7.63
N ARG A 32 13.02 -9.83 7.02
CA ARG A 32 11.58 -10.10 6.85
C ARG A 32 10.84 -10.23 8.18
N ALA A 33 11.43 -10.91 9.16
CA ALA A 33 10.83 -11.07 10.49
C ALA A 33 10.68 -9.71 11.21
N MET A 34 11.53 -8.74 10.89
CA MET A 34 11.48 -7.37 11.40
C MET A 34 10.60 -6.43 10.55
N GLY A 35 9.91 -6.96 9.54
CA GLY A 35 9.03 -6.19 8.65
C GLY A 35 9.75 -5.45 7.52
N TYR A 36 11.04 -5.72 7.31
CA TYR A 36 11.77 -5.16 6.18
C TYR A 36 11.47 -5.92 4.87
N PRO A 37 11.72 -5.30 3.71
CA PRO A 37 11.44 -5.90 2.41
C PRO A 37 12.22 -7.18 2.12
N PRO A 38 11.73 -8.00 1.17
CA PRO A 38 12.41 -9.23 0.78
C PRO A 38 13.84 -9.05 0.27
N SER A 39 14.16 -7.86 -0.27
CA SER A 39 15.47 -7.47 -0.80
C SER A 39 16.43 -6.93 0.28
N TRP A 40 15.94 -6.58 1.47
CA TRP A 40 16.76 -6.02 2.53
C TRP A 40 17.49 -7.12 3.31
N ARG A 41 18.55 -6.72 4.00
CA ARG A 41 19.35 -7.60 4.87
C ARG A 41 19.53 -6.95 6.23
N VAL A 42 19.49 -7.76 7.28
CA VAL A 42 19.88 -7.32 8.62
C VAL A 42 21.07 -8.16 9.05
N VAL A 43 22.23 -7.53 9.17
CA VAL A 43 23.44 -8.13 9.70
C VAL A 43 23.49 -7.84 11.19
N ARG A 44 23.30 -8.90 11.98
CA ARG A 44 23.33 -8.84 13.44
C ARG A 44 24.72 -9.21 13.94
N SER A 45 25.29 -8.32 14.75
CA SER A 45 26.56 -8.52 15.44
C SER A 45 26.36 -8.44 16.95
N LEU A 46 27.02 -9.33 17.69
CA LEU A 46 27.10 -9.21 19.14
C LEU A 46 28.32 -8.37 19.48
N ILE A 47 28.13 -7.31 20.27
CA ILE A 47 29.20 -6.40 20.67
C ILE A 47 29.29 -6.37 22.20
N GLN A 48 30.50 -6.16 22.73
CA GLN A 48 30.70 -5.87 24.14
C GLN A 48 30.55 -4.37 24.35
N VAL A 49 29.66 -3.98 25.27
CA VAL A 49 29.42 -2.57 25.61
C VAL A 49 29.88 -2.35 27.05
N PRO A 50 30.79 -1.40 27.30
CA PRO A 50 31.21 -1.07 28.65
C PRO A 50 30.05 -0.48 29.43
N ILE A 51 29.90 -0.92 30.69
CA ILE A 51 28.86 -0.44 31.59
C ILE A 51 29.48 0.11 32.89
N PRO A 52 28.88 1.16 33.49
CA PRO A 52 29.32 1.65 34.79
C PRO A 52 29.22 0.58 35.88
N GLY A 53 30.14 0.59 36.84
CA GLY A 53 30.22 -0.42 37.90
C GLY A 53 28.94 -0.57 38.74
N TYR A 54 28.28 0.55 39.08
CA TYR A 54 27.02 0.52 39.83
C TYR A 54 25.90 -0.21 39.05
N LEU A 55 25.85 -0.03 37.73
CA LEU A 55 24.88 -0.70 36.87
C LEU A 55 25.22 -2.18 36.70
N ALA A 56 26.52 -2.50 36.60
CA ALA A 56 27.00 -3.87 36.54
C ALA A 56 26.60 -4.68 37.78
N GLU A 57 26.70 -4.11 38.99
CA GLU A 57 26.25 -4.76 40.22
C GLU A 57 24.73 -4.97 40.23
N GLN A 58 23.96 -3.96 39.84
CA GLN A 58 22.50 -4.07 39.75
C GLN A 58 22.08 -5.16 38.76
N MET A 59 22.73 -5.22 37.59
CA MET A 59 22.49 -6.22 36.56
C MET A 59 22.89 -7.63 37.01
N LYS A 60 23.99 -7.78 37.75
CA LYS A 60 24.39 -9.06 38.36
C LYS A 60 23.34 -9.53 39.37
N ASN A 61 22.83 -8.62 40.19
CA ASN A 61 21.77 -8.93 41.18
C ASN A 61 20.45 -9.32 40.50
N SER A 62 20.16 -8.81 39.30
CA SER A 62 19.00 -9.23 38.51
C SER A 62 19.24 -10.50 37.67
N GLY A 63 20.43 -11.11 37.76
CA GLY A 63 20.79 -12.32 37.00
C GLY A 63 21.16 -12.08 35.54
N ALA A 64 21.44 -10.83 35.13
CA ALA A 64 21.91 -10.54 33.78
C ALA A 64 23.39 -10.93 33.62
N ALA A 65 23.76 -11.38 32.42
CA ALA A 65 25.12 -11.77 32.09
C ALA A 65 26.02 -10.54 31.95
N VAL A 66 26.83 -10.27 32.98
CA VAL A 66 27.86 -9.23 32.98
C VAL A 66 29.22 -9.89 33.12
N SER A 67 30.17 -9.52 32.26
CA SER A 67 31.55 -10.00 32.30
C SER A 67 32.52 -8.85 32.54
N THR A 68 33.75 -9.17 32.90
CA THR A 68 34.84 -8.21 32.99
C THR A 68 35.80 -8.48 31.84
N ASN A 69 36.18 -7.46 31.07
CA ASN A 69 37.16 -7.61 30.00
C ASN A 69 38.60 -7.70 30.57
N GLU A 70 39.60 -7.88 29.70
CA GLU A 70 41.02 -7.97 30.09
C GLU A 70 41.56 -6.72 30.82
N GLU A 71 40.91 -5.57 30.60
CA GLU A 71 41.26 -4.28 31.20
C GLU A 71 40.57 -4.03 32.55
N GLY A 72 39.79 -4.99 33.06
CA GLY A 72 39.05 -4.84 34.31
C GLY A 72 37.75 -4.05 34.19
N VAL A 73 37.34 -3.67 32.97
CA VAL A 73 36.10 -2.94 32.71
C VAL A 73 34.93 -3.91 32.67
N GLN A 74 33.85 -3.59 33.39
CA GLN A 74 32.61 -4.35 33.33
C GLN A 74 31.94 -4.10 31.97
N VAL A 75 31.65 -5.18 31.25
CA VAL A 75 31.00 -5.15 29.93
C VAL A 75 29.75 -6.01 29.96
N MET A 76 28.77 -5.62 29.15
CA MET A 76 27.62 -6.46 28.81
C MET A 76 27.64 -6.80 27.32
N MET A 77 27.12 -7.97 26.98
CA MET A 77 26.88 -8.33 25.58
C MET A 77 25.62 -7.61 25.11
N ALA A 78 25.72 -6.87 24.01
CA ALA A 78 24.61 -6.19 23.36
C ALA A 78 24.49 -6.60 21.89
N VAL A 79 23.27 -6.51 21.36
CA VAL A 79 22.98 -6.77 19.96
C VAL A 79 23.13 -5.47 19.17
N ARG A 80 23.94 -5.48 18.11
CA ARG A 80 24.07 -4.39 17.14
C ARG A 80 23.67 -4.88 15.76
N ASP A 81 22.61 -4.30 15.22
CA ASP A 81 22.13 -4.57 13.88
C ASP A 81 22.64 -3.50 12.89
N ARG A 82 23.06 -3.95 11.71
CA ARG A 82 23.30 -3.11 10.54
C ARG A 82 22.33 -3.55 9.45
N ILE A 83 21.50 -2.63 8.98
CA ILE A 83 20.43 -2.89 8.03
C ILE A 83 20.88 -2.38 6.66
N TYR A 84 20.78 -3.22 5.64
CA TYR A 84 21.13 -2.87 4.27
C TYR A 84 19.88 -2.89 3.39
N ALA A 85 19.68 -1.82 2.61
CA ALA A 85 18.58 -1.70 1.66
C ALA A 85 18.80 -2.48 0.35
N GLY A 86 19.45 -3.65 0.43
CA GLY A 86 19.88 -4.41 -0.74
C GLY A 86 20.95 -5.43 -0.36
N HIS A 87 21.64 -5.97 -1.36
CA HIS A 87 22.72 -6.92 -1.15
C HIS A 87 24.00 -6.19 -0.68
N PRO A 88 24.60 -6.51 0.49
CA PRO A 88 25.71 -5.76 1.07
C PRO A 88 26.95 -5.61 0.17
N GLY A 89 27.17 -6.56 -0.74
CA GLY A 89 28.27 -6.52 -1.71
C GLY A 89 28.15 -5.43 -2.78
N ASP A 90 26.93 -4.90 -2.99
CA ASP A 90 26.65 -3.88 -4.01
C ASP A 90 26.71 -2.45 -3.45
N GLN A 91 27.23 -2.31 -2.22
CA GLN A 91 27.28 -1.05 -1.47
C GLN A 91 25.91 -0.36 -1.28
N PRO A 92 24.84 -1.06 -0.89
CA PRO A 92 23.53 -0.46 -0.69
C PRO A 92 23.54 0.48 0.52
N ASP A 93 22.51 1.29 0.63
CA ASP A 93 22.26 2.15 1.79
C ASP A 93 22.32 1.33 3.09
N GLY A 94 23.15 1.78 4.02
CA GLY A 94 23.35 1.14 5.32
C GLY A 94 22.75 1.98 6.45
N TYR A 95 21.93 1.35 7.29
CA TYR A 95 21.32 1.98 8.46
C TYR A 95 21.81 1.30 9.74
N TYR A 96 22.11 2.10 10.77
CA TYR A 96 22.52 1.62 12.09
C TYR A 96 21.39 1.67 13.14
N ASN A 97 20.25 2.23 12.75
CA ASN A 97 19.10 2.44 13.62
C ASN A 97 17.84 1.94 12.91
N HIS A 98 17.10 1.04 13.56
CA HIS A 98 15.84 0.50 13.05
C HIS A 98 14.80 1.59 12.79
N VAL A 99 14.76 2.64 13.60
CA VAL A 99 13.86 3.78 13.40
C VAL A 99 14.21 4.51 12.13
N ALA A 100 15.50 4.81 11.89
CA ALA A 100 15.94 5.46 10.67
C ALA A 100 15.66 4.58 9.43
N ALA A 101 15.93 3.28 9.54
CA ALA A 101 15.62 2.30 8.51
C ALA A 101 14.10 2.21 8.23
N ALA A 102 13.26 2.27 9.26
CA ALA A 102 11.79 2.26 9.14
C ALA A 102 11.22 3.60 8.63
N VAL A 103 11.89 4.71 8.90
CA VAL A 103 11.52 6.01 8.34
C VAL A 103 11.91 6.07 6.86
N ALA A 104 13.11 5.62 6.51
CA ALA A 104 13.51 5.42 5.12
C ALA A 104 12.56 4.44 4.40
N CYS A 105 12.16 3.38 5.11
CA CYS A 105 11.12 2.43 4.72
C CYS A 105 9.82 3.09 4.29
N SER A 106 9.31 4.00 5.12
CA SER A 106 7.98 4.55 4.93
C SER A 106 7.92 5.75 3.99
N LYS A 107 9.01 6.49 3.81
CA LYS A 107 8.99 7.80 3.15
C LYS A 107 9.47 7.83 1.69
N MET A 108 10.23 6.84 1.22
CA MET A 108 10.78 6.89 -0.14
C MET A 108 9.79 6.36 -1.19
N PRO A 109 9.35 7.19 -2.16
CA PRO A 109 8.48 6.75 -3.24
C PRO A 109 9.20 5.80 -4.21
N TRP A 110 8.42 4.95 -4.86
CA TRP A 110 8.85 4.04 -5.93
C TRP A 110 9.47 4.87 -7.07
N ARG A 111 10.79 4.80 -7.25
CA ARG A 111 11.40 5.18 -8.53
C ARG A 111 11.60 3.89 -9.33
N PRO A 112 11.05 3.79 -10.55
CA PRO A 112 11.49 2.79 -11.50
C PRO A 112 13.01 2.89 -11.59
N GLU A 113 13.67 1.73 -11.66
CA GLU A 113 15.02 1.63 -12.22
C GLU A 113 14.87 2.10 -13.67
N TYR A 114 14.92 3.42 -13.87
CA TYR A 114 15.18 3.93 -15.19
C TYR A 114 16.57 3.40 -15.53
N ASP A 115 16.68 2.69 -16.66
CA ASP A 115 17.98 2.48 -17.29
C ASP A 115 18.57 3.88 -17.43
N ASP A 116 19.54 4.20 -16.58
CA ASP A 116 20.09 5.54 -16.46
C ASP A 116 20.82 5.86 -17.77
N VAL A 117 20.09 6.46 -18.71
CA VAL A 117 20.65 7.28 -19.81
C VAL A 117 21.37 8.51 -19.21
N ILE A 118 21.23 8.75 -17.91
CA ILE A 118 22.00 9.72 -17.11
C ILE A 118 23.37 9.14 -16.68
N HIS A 119 23.97 8.28 -17.50
CA HIS A 119 25.38 7.93 -17.34
C HIS A 119 26.34 8.82 -18.14
N ASP A 120 25.83 9.61 -19.10
CA ASP A 120 26.69 10.46 -19.96
C ASP A 120 26.44 11.97 -19.86
N ASN A 121 25.39 12.44 -19.17
CA ASN A 121 25.17 13.87 -18.93
C ASN A 121 25.59 14.26 -17.51
N ASN A 122 26.91 14.41 -17.35
CA ASN A 122 27.57 15.06 -16.23
C ASN A 122 27.40 16.59 -16.30
N ASP A 123 26.13 17.05 -16.33
CA ASP A 123 25.79 18.47 -16.22
C ASP A 123 25.08 18.66 -14.88
N ASP A 124 25.84 19.21 -13.96
CA ASP A 124 25.74 19.06 -12.51
C ASP A 124 24.73 20.05 -11.88
N ASP A 125 23.62 20.32 -12.59
CA ASP A 125 22.71 21.44 -12.31
C ASP A 125 21.45 21.05 -11.51
N TYR A 126 21.37 19.82 -10.98
CA TYR A 126 20.27 19.43 -10.11
C TYR A 126 20.60 19.73 -8.65
N ASP A 127 19.84 20.66 -8.05
CA ASP A 127 19.96 21.06 -6.66
C ASP A 127 19.88 19.85 -5.71
N ASP A 128 21.00 19.57 -5.02
CA ASP A 128 21.22 18.48 -4.06
C ASP A 128 20.24 18.50 -2.86
N ASP A 129 19.48 19.59 -2.67
CA ASP A 129 18.61 19.81 -1.52
C ASP A 129 17.23 19.14 -1.62
N GLN A 130 16.82 18.71 -2.82
CA GLN A 130 15.61 17.90 -3.03
C GLN A 130 15.89 16.40 -3.19
N TYR A 131 17.16 16.00 -3.24
CA TYR A 131 17.55 14.61 -3.34
C TYR A 131 17.79 14.03 -1.94
N CYS A 132 16.99 13.04 -1.55
CA CYS A 132 17.37 12.17 -0.45
C CYS A 132 18.50 11.28 -0.98
N SER A 133 19.74 11.77 -0.88
CA SER A 133 20.99 11.23 -1.42
C SER A 133 21.39 9.86 -0.87
N THR A 134 20.47 9.12 -0.26
CA THR A 134 20.81 7.83 0.33
C THR A 134 20.84 6.73 -0.71
N SER A 135 20.01 6.78 -1.78
CA SER A 135 19.95 5.75 -2.82
C SER A 135 21.28 5.62 -3.57
N HIS A 136 22.13 4.67 -3.15
CA HIS A 136 23.28 4.28 -3.95
C HIS A 136 22.75 3.61 -5.23
N ARG A 137 22.68 4.39 -6.32
CA ARG A 137 22.41 3.94 -7.70
C ARG A 137 21.07 3.26 -7.97
N ASN A 138 19.96 3.66 -7.35
CA ASN A 138 18.63 3.09 -7.61
C ASN A 138 18.49 1.58 -7.34
N LYS A 139 19.51 0.92 -6.78
CA LYS A 139 19.51 -0.52 -6.43
C LYS A 139 18.97 -0.80 -5.03
N GLY A 140 18.60 0.26 -4.32
CA GLY A 140 17.95 0.20 -3.01
C GLY A 140 16.54 -0.38 -3.15
N GLY A 141 16.39 -1.67 -2.84
CA GLY A 141 15.12 -2.38 -2.98
C GLY A 141 13.99 -1.70 -2.18
N GLN A 142 12.82 -1.55 -2.80
CA GLN A 142 11.71 -0.77 -2.27
C GLN A 142 10.96 -1.46 -1.12
N LEU A 143 10.12 -0.66 -0.44
CA LEU A 143 9.63 -0.94 0.91
C LEU A 143 8.15 -1.31 1.06
N LYS A 144 7.33 -1.03 0.05
CA LYS A 144 6.01 -1.63 -0.10
C LYS A 144 5.98 -2.37 -1.42
N GLY A 145 5.42 -3.59 -1.43
CA GLY A 145 4.99 -4.20 -2.68
C GLY A 145 4.15 -3.16 -3.41
N ARG A 146 4.51 -2.87 -4.66
CA ARG A 146 3.82 -1.86 -5.46
C ARG A 146 2.32 -2.16 -5.38
N GLU A 147 1.52 -1.19 -4.94
CA GLU A 147 0.07 -1.37 -5.02
C GLU A 147 -0.31 -1.23 -6.49
N ALA A 148 -1.08 -2.19 -7.00
CA ALA A 148 -1.56 -2.10 -8.37
C ALA A 148 -2.46 -0.89 -8.51
N LYS A 149 -2.18 -0.02 -9.49
CA LYS A 149 -3.04 1.13 -9.78
C LYS A 149 -4.43 0.73 -10.29
N PHE A 150 -4.51 -0.46 -10.88
CA PHE A 150 -5.72 -0.97 -11.52
C PHE A 150 -6.04 -2.41 -11.09
N GLY A 151 -7.32 -2.72 -10.96
CA GLY A 151 -7.85 -4.05 -10.63
C GLY A 151 -8.39 -4.80 -11.85
N GLU A 152 -8.64 -6.11 -11.66
CA GLU A 152 -9.31 -6.93 -12.68
C GLU A 152 -10.72 -6.39 -12.97
N GLY A 153 -11.04 -6.21 -14.25
CA GLY A 153 -12.29 -5.62 -14.73
C GLY A 153 -12.27 -4.10 -14.90
N ASP A 154 -11.20 -3.41 -14.50
CA ASP A 154 -11.07 -1.97 -14.77
C ASP A 154 -10.89 -1.69 -16.27
N ILE A 155 -11.55 -0.63 -16.73
CA ILE A 155 -11.44 -0.14 -18.11
C ILE A 155 -10.31 0.90 -18.14
N VAL A 156 -9.29 0.62 -18.92
CA VAL A 156 -8.07 1.41 -19.06
C VAL A 156 -7.82 1.78 -20.51
N GLU A 157 -6.92 2.72 -20.74
CA GLU A 157 -6.34 3.00 -22.05
C GLU A 157 -4.90 2.48 -22.04
N VAL A 158 -4.51 1.73 -23.08
CA VAL A 158 -3.19 1.11 -23.23
C VAL A 158 -2.46 1.77 -24.42
N LEU A 159 -1.19 2.12 -24.23
CA LEU A 159 -0.35 2.72 -25.26
C LEU A 159 0.17 1.64 -26.21
N TYR A 160 -0.13 1.78 -27.50
CA TYR A 160 0.36 0.91 -28.56
C TYR A 160 1.48 1.64 -29.34
N ASP A 161 2.68 1.07 -29.33
CA ASP A 161 3.92 1.69 -29.84
C ASP A 161 4.73 0.72 -30.73
N GLU A 162 4.09 -0.18 -31.47
CA GLU A 162 4.81 -1.20 -32.26
C GLU A 162 5.57 -0.67 -33.49
N ASP A 163 5.15 0.46 -34.06
CA ASP A 163 5.78 1.04 -35.25
C ASP A 163 6.56 2.32 -34.90
N GLU A 164 7.89 2.30 -35.06
CA GLU A 164 8.76 3.47 -34.80
C GLU A 164 8.38 4.73 -35.62
N ASP A 165 7.72 4.54 -36.77
CA ASP A 165 7.32 5.60 -37.69
C ASP A 165 5.91 6.18 -37.40
N VAL A 166 5.18 5.62 -36.44
CA VAL A 166 3.79 6.00 -36.13
C VAL A 166 3.73 6.62 -34.74
N GLU A 167 3.04 7.76 -34.62
CA GLU A 167 2.81 8.37 -33.31
C GLU A 167 2.05 7.39 -32.40
N PRO A 168 2.52 7.18 -31.15
CA PRO A 168 1.94 6.17 -30.28
C PRO A 168 0.51 6.55 -29.89
N GLU A 169 -0.41 5.60 -30.05
CA GLU A 169 -1.85 5.82 -29.88
C GLU A 169 -2.40 5.02 -28.68
N TRP A 170 -3.41 5.58 -28.02
CA TRP A 170 -4.02 5.00 -26.82
C TRP A 170 -5.32 4.26 -27.16
N TYR A 171 -5.37 2.96 -26.86
CA TYR A 171 -6.51 2.09 -27.15
C TYR A 171 -7.24 1.66 -25.87
N GLU A 172 -8.57 1.64 -25.91
CA GLU A 172 -9.39 1.24 -24.76
C GLU A 172 -9.38 -0.28 -24.57
N ALA A 173 -9.04 -0.72 -23.37
CA ALA A 173 -8.94 -2.13 -22.99
C ALA A 173 -9.52 -2.41 -21.60
N THR A 174 -9.86 -3.66 -21.33
CA THR A 174 -10.26 -4.14 -19.99
C THR A 174 -9.14 -4.98 -19.39
N ILE A 175 -8.82 -4.75 -18.11
CA ILE A 175 -7.84 -5.59 -17.41
C ILE A 175 -8.46 -6.95 -17.10
N LEU A 176 -7.84 -8.02 -17.60
CA LEU A 176 -8.27 -9.39 -17.32
C LEU A 176 -7.61 -9.95 -16.07
N LYS A 177 -6.30 -9.75 -15.95
CA LYS A 177 -5.49 -10.38 -14.90
C LYS A 177 -4.34 -9.48 -14.49
N LYS A 178 -4.07 -9.45 -13.20
CA LYS A 178 -2.87 -8.84 -12.62
C LYS A 178 -1.80 -9.89 -12.39
N VAL A 179 -0.56 -9.60 -12.82
CA VAL A 179 0.62 -10.44 -12.59
C VAL A 179 1.65 -9.63 -11.80
N GLU A 180 1.88 -10.03 -10.55
CA GLU A 180 2.91 -9.44 -9.70
C GLU A 180 4.26 -10.12 -9.96
N TYR A 181 5.21 -9.35 -10.47
CA TYR A 181 6.62 -9.72 -10.53
C TYR A 181 7.35 -9.14 -9.30
N GLN A 182 8.59 -9.57 -9.08
CA GLN A 182 9.39 -9.10 -7.94
C GLN A 182 9.59 -7.58 -7.96
N ASP A 183 9.73 -7.01 -9.16
CA ASP A 183 10.12 -5.60 -9.37
C ASP A 183 9.08 -4.81 -10.22
N ASP A 184 7.97 -5.42 -10.65
CA ASP A 184 6.99 -4.74 -11.51
C ASP A 184 5.59 -5.38 -11.40
N ILE A 185 4.55 -4.62 -11.77
CA ILE A 185 3.19 -5.14 -11.92
C ILE A 185 2.84 -5.05 -13.40
N ARG A 186 2.46 -6.19 -13.95
CA ARG A 186 2.07 -6.30 -15.34
C ARG A 186 0.66 -6.84 -15.46
N TYR A 187 0.01 -6.50 -16.56
CA TYR A 187 -1.40 -6.77 -16.76
C TYR A 187 -1.60 -7.54 -18.06
N ASP A 188 -2.54 -8.47 -18.02
CA ASP A 188 -3.14 -9.01 -19.23
C ASP A 188 -4.38 -8.17 -19.54
N VAL A 189 -4.41 -7.58 -20.74
CA VAL A 189 -5.44 -6.63 -21.16
C VAL A 189 -6.19 -7.16 -22.38
N HIS A 190 -7.48 -6.84 -22.48
CA HIS A 190 -8.36 -7.18 -23.61
C HIS A 190 -8.83 -5.90 -24.31
N TYR A 191 -8.40 -5.69 -25.55
CA TYR A 191 -8.75 -4.54 -26.37
C TYR A 191 -10.21 -4.61 -26.83
N MET A 192 -10.94 -3.49 -26.75
CA MET A 192 -12.37 -3.48 -27.10
C MET A 192 -12.65 -3.32 -28.61
N VAL A 193 -11.65 -2.94 -29.41
CA VAL A 193 -11.84 -2.60 -30.82
C VAL A 193 -11.80 -3.85 -31.70
N ASP A 194 -10.90 -4.79 -31.39
CA ASP A 194 -10.56 -5.94 -32.21
C ASP A 194 -10.59 -7.27 -31.42
N ASP A 195 -11.02 -7.24 -30.16
CA ASP A 195 -11.06 -8.38 -29.22
C ASP A 195 -9.67 -9.06 -29.04
N ALA A 196 -8.57 -8.33 -29.28
CA ALA A 196 -7.23 -8.84 -29.07
C ALA A 196 -6.88 -8.87 -27.58
N ILE A 197 -6.11 -9.88 -27.16
CA ILE A 197 -5.55 -9.99 -25.80
C ILE A 197 -4.06 -9.79 -25.87
N GLN A 198 -3.54 -8.86 -25.08
CA GLN A 198 -2.12 -8.66 -24.90
C GLN A 198 -1.75 -8.97 -23.45
N SER A 199 -0.80 -9.87 -23.27
CA SER A 199 -0.27 -10.22 -21.97
C SER A 199 0.93 -9.36 -21.61
N ASN A 200 1.26 -9.32 -20.33
CA ASN A 200 2.54 -8.76 -19.86
C ASN A 200 2.72 -7.24 -20.12
N VAL A 201 1.61 -6.49 -20.21
CA VAL A 201 1.64 -5.03 -20.42
C VAL A 201 2.08 -4.34 -19.13
N ARG A 202 3.12 -3.51 -19.21
CA ARG A 202 3.65 -2.75 -18.07
C ARG A 202 2.69 -1.65 -17.63
N GLU A 203 2.62 -1.39 -16.33
CA GLU A 203 1.74 -0.34 -15.77
C GLU A 203 2.00 1.06 -16.36
N GLU A 204 3.22 1.36 -16.82
CA GLU A 204 3.58 2.64 -17.47
C GLU A 204 2.90 2.84 -18.83
N LYS A 205 2.56 1.76 -19.53
CA LYS A 205 1.82 1.77 -20.79
C LYS A 205 0.31 1.79 -20.57
N ILE A 206 -0.16 1.97 -19.33
CA ILE A 206 -1.59 1.92 -18.97
C ILE A 206 -1.97 3.20 -18.23
N ARG A 207 -3.11 3.79 -18.61
CA ARG A 207 -3.71 4.91 -17.89
C ARG A 207 -5.20 4.70 -17.68
N ALA A 208 -5.77 5.40 -16.69
CA ALA A 208 -7.21 5.33 -16.43
C ALA A 208 -8.01 5.84 -17.64
N SER A 209 -9.00 5.06 -18.10
CA SER A 209 -9.85 5.47 -19.22
C SER A 209 -10.63 6.73 -18.90
N THR A 210 -10.58 7.72 -19.80
CA THR A 210 -11.35 8.95 -19.67
C THR A 210 -12.87 8.71 -19.70
N LYS A 211 -13.30 7.60 -20.33
CA LYS A 211 -14.70 7.21 -20.48
C LYS A 211 -15.27 6.55 -19.22
N ALA A 212 -14.44 5.89 -18.40
CA ALA A 212 -14.87 5.22 -17.18
C ALA A 212 -15.53 6.17 -16.17
N LYS A 213 -15.10 7.44 -16.11
CA LYS A 213 -15.68 8.47 -15.23
C LYS A 213 -17.16 8.78 -15.53
N LYS A 214 -17.67 8.47 -16.72
CA LYS A 214 -19.06 8.80 -17.10
C LYS A 214 -20.07 7.73 -16.71
N LYS A 215 -19.68 6.45 -16.55
CA LYS A 215 -20.64 5.36 -16.29
C LYS A 215 -21.01 5.15 -14.82
N LYS A 216 -20.22 5.63 -13.84
CA LYS A 216 -20.53 5.48 -12.41
C LYS A 216 -21.57 6.47 -11.84
N LYS A 217 -22.12 7.41 -12.64
CA LYS A 217 -23.07 8.44 -12.15
C LYS A 217 -24.54 8.23 -12.52
N SER A 218 -24.92 7.10 -13.13
CA SER A 218 -26.33 6.79 -13.41
C SER A 218 -26.75 5.47 -12.77
N THR A 219 -27.04 5.50 -11.46
CA THR A 219 -27.83 4.43 -10.84
C THR A 219 -29.30 4.63 -11.23
N PRO A 220 -29.96 3.68 -11.91
CA PRO A 220 -31.38 3.78 -12.18
C PRO A 220 -32.17 3.63 -10.88
N LYS A 221 -33.02 4.63 -10.61
CA LYS A 221 -34.01 4.64 -9.51
C LYS A 221 -34.93 3.43 -9.69
N ALA A 222 -34.85 2.47 -8.76
CA ALA A 222 -35.69 1.28 -8.77
C ALA A 222 -37.18 1.67 -8.68
N THR A 223 -37.92 1.44 -9.77
CA THR A 223 -39.38 1.53 -9.77
C THR A 223 -39.92 0.27 -9.09
N ALA A 224 -40.66 0.46 -8.00
CA ALA A 224 -41.32 -0.59 -7.25
C ALA A 224 -42.24 -1.42 -8.15
N GLN A 225 -41.97 -2.73 -8.26
CA GLN A 225 -42.89 -3.70 -8.85
C GLN A 225 -43.69 -4.40 -7.75
N LYS A 226 -45.00 -4.36 -7.98
CA LYS A 226 -46.11 -4.75 -7.11
C LYS A 226 -46.46 -6.23 -7.37
N THR A 227 -46.48 -7.01 -6.28
CA THR A 227 -47.23 -8.26 -6.00
C THR A 227 -47.87 -9.11 -7.13
N THR A 228 -47.45 -10.39 -7.14
CA THR A 228 -48.05 -11.70 -7.53
C THR A 228 -49.57 -11.82 -7.79
N PRO A 229 -50.06 -12.82 -8.59
CA PRO A 229 -50.31 -14.18 -8.07
C PRO A 229 -50.10 -15.40 -9.01
N LYS A 230 -49.51 -16.45 -8.42
CA LYS A 230 -49.81 -17.92 -8.46
C LYS A 230 -50.82 -18.46 -9.51
N VAL A 231 -50.37 -19.36 -10.40
CA VAL A 231 -51.18 -20.45 -11.00
C VAL A 231 -50.36 -21.74 -11.19
N THR A 232 -51.09 -22.84 -11.07
CA THR A 232 -50.77 -24.27 -10.86
C THR A 232 -50.26 -25.09 -12.06
N SER A 233 -49.48 -26.13 -11.71
CA SER A 233 -49.29 -27.47 -12.31
C SER A 233 -49.83 -27.82 -13.72
N LYS A 234 -48.95 -28.45 -14.54
CA LYS A 234 -49.21 -29.80 -15.12
C LYS A 234 -48.00 -30.41 -15.84
N LYS A 235 -47.61 -31.57 -15.29
CA LYS A 235 -47.14 -32.83 -15.90
C LYS A 235 -47.27 -32.94 -17.43
N GLY A 236 -46.16 -33.27 -18.10
CA GLY A 236 -46.11 -33.72 -19.50
C GLY A 236 -44.80 -34.45 -19.77
N ARG A 237 -44.89 -35.62 -20.42
CA ARG A 237 -43.92 -36.71 -20.47
C ARG A 237 -43.36 -36.83 -21.89
N ASP A 238 -42.19 -37.47 -21.99
CA ASP A 238 -41.67 -38.28 -23.11
C ASP A 238 -40.88 -37.65 -24.28
N LYS A 239 -39.65 -38.21 -24.40
CA LYS A 239 -39.01 -38.84 -25.58
C LYS A 239 -38.43 -37.97 -26.71
N LYS A 240 -37.13 -38.22 -26.93
CA LYS A 240 -36.50 -38.99 -28.04
C LYS A 240 -35.39 -38.21 -28.76
N ARG A 241 -34.20 -38.84 -28.82
CA ARG A 241 -33.21 -38.94 -29.95
C ARG A 241 -32.76 -37.65 -30.63
N ALA A 242 -31.60 -37.52 -31.26
CA ALA A 242 -30.34 -38.23 -31.40
C ALA A 242 -29.53 -37.37 -32.40
N ALA A 243 -28.20 -37.50 -32.38
CA ALA A 243 -27.27 -37.26 -33.50
C ALA A 243 -27.17 -35.81 -34.05
N ASP A 244 -26.01 -35.18 -34.00
CA ASP A 244 -24.77 -35.39 -34.75
C ASP A 244 -24.65 -34.42 -35.94
N SER A 245 -23.42 -33.96 -36.08
CA SER A 245 -22.77 -33.06 -37.03
C SER A 245 -23.43 -32.73 -38.39
N SER A 246 -23.32 -31.47 -38.81
CA SER A 246 -22.56 -31.14 -40.03
C SER A 246 -22.37 -29.64 -40.25
N ASN A 247 -21.08 -29.33 -40.37
CA ASN A 247 -20.39 -28.26 -41.07
C ASN A 247 -21.05 -27.77 -42.37
N VAL A 248 -21.34 -26.46 -42.51
CA VAL A 248 -21.50 -25.79 -43.82
C VAL A 248 -20.96 -24.35 -43.74
N THR A 249 -19.81 -24.16 -44.38
CA THR A 249 -19.22 -22.89 -44.84
C THR A 249 -20.09 -22.26 -45.94
N THR A 250 -20.45 -20.99 -45.83
CA THR A 250 -20.63 -20.07 -46.98
C THR A 250 -20.70 -18.61 -46.52
N THR A 251 -19.68 -17.82 -46.88
CA THR A 251 -19.77 -16.37 -47.16
C THR A 251 -19.89 -16.19 -48.69
N PRO A 252 -20.06 -14.99 -49.30
CA PRO A 252 -20.25 -13.63 -48.76
C PRO A 252 -21.42 -12.86 -49.42
N THR A 253 -21.93 -11.78 -48.82
CA THR A 253 -22.48 -10.65 -49.60
C THR A 253 -22.23 -9.31 -48.91
N ALA A 254 -21.60 -8.41 -49.66
CA ALA A 254 -21.35 -7.02 -49.33
C ALA A 254 -22.64 -6.18 -49.38
N LYS A 255 -22.80 -5.23 -48.45
CA LYS A 255 -23.57 -4.00 -48.70
C LYS A 255 -22.93 -2.79 -48.02
N LYS A 256 -22.51 -1.86 -48.88
CA LYS A 256 -22.19 -0.45 -48.61
C LYS A 256 -23.37 0.24 -47.94
N GLY A 257 -23.08 1.08 -46.94
CA GLY A 257 -24.03 2.02 -46.36
C GLY A 257 -23.30 3.25 -45.82
N ARG A 258 -23.03 4.22 -46.71
CA ARG A 258 -22.62 5.59 -46.37
C ARG A 258 -23.76 6.27 -45.58
N GLY A 259 -23.44 6.89 -44.44
CA GLY A 259 -24.41 7.68 -43.67
C GLY A 259 -23.73 8.60 -42.68
N ARG A 260 -23.22 9.74 -43.16
CA ARG A 260 -22.68 10.86 -42.37
C ARG A 260 -23.84 11.77 -41.96
N PRO A 261 -23.94 12.21 -40.70
CA PRO A 261 -24.55 13.49 -40.38
C PRO A 261 -23.50 14.49 -39.89
N SER A 262 -23.49 15.63 -40.54
CA SER A 262 -22.73 16.84 -40.25
C SER A 262 -23.44 17.73 -39.23
N GLY A 263 -22.64 18.39 -38.37
CA GLY A 263 -22.99 19.62 -37.68
C GLY A 263 -23.68 19.41 -36.32
N GLY A 264 -23.38 20.14 -35.25
CA GLY A 264 -22.47 21.27 -35.07
C GLY A 264 -22.82 22.01 -33.78
N LYS A 265 -21.86 22.79 -33.29
CA LYS A 265 -21.96 23.94 -32.37
C LYS A 265 -22.08 23.71 -30.85
N ASN A 266 -20.99 24.14 -30.22
CA ASN A 266 -20.89 25.07 -29.08
C ASN A 266 -21.51 24.69 -27.73
N LYS A 267 -20.63 24.47 -26.73
CA LYS A 267 -20.83 25.04 -25.39
C LYS A 267 -19.52 25.19 -24.61
N LYS A 268 -19.06 26.44 -24.59
CA LYS A 268 -18.51 27.24 -23.47
C LYS A 268 -17.78 26.47 -22.36
N LYS A 269 -16.44 26.57 -22.40
CA LYS A 269 -15.48 26.28 -21.33
C LYS A 269 -15.74 27.23 -20.15
N VAL A 270 -15.99 26.69 -18.96
CA VAL A 270 -15.94 27.40 -17.68
C VAL A 270 -14.74 26.81 -16.95
N GLU A 271 -13.73 27.63 -16.73
CA GLU A 271 -12.59 27.33 -15.89
C GLU A 271 -13.07 27.37 -14.43
N ALA A 272 -13.01 26.22 -13.76
CA ALA A 272 -13.17 26.12 -12.32
C ALA A 272 -11.77 25.91 -11.75
N ALA A 273 -11.28 26.92 -11.02
CA ALA A 273 -10.07 26.83 -10.23
C ALA A 273 -10.27 25.77 -9.14
N GLU A 274 -9.42 24.77 -9.13
CA GLU A 274 -9.35 23.73 -8.10
C GLU A 274 -8.54 24.32 -6.93
N GLU A 275 -9.24 24.93 -5.97
CA GLU A 275 -8.65 25.34 -4.69
C GLU A 275 -8.24 24.08 -3.93
N SER A 276 -6.94 23.96 -3.69
CA SER A 276 -6.38 22.93 -2.81
C SER A 276 -6.88 23.15 -1.38
N PRO A 277 -7.30 22.12 -0.63
CA PRO A 277 -7.77 22.30 0.73
C PRO A 277 -6.65 22.91 1.57
N ALA A 278 -6.95 24.04 2.19
CA ALA A 278 -6.03 24.75 3.07
C ALA A 278 -5.51 23.81 4.16
N LYS A 279 -4.19 23.78 4.35
CA LYS A 279 -3.56 23.12 5.50
C LYS A 279 -4.03 23.85 6.76
N ILE A 280 -5.06 23.34 7.42
CA ILE A 280 -5.46 23.79 8.74
C ILE A 280 -4.29 23.44 9.68
N SER A 281 -3.62 24.45 10.23
CA SER A 281 -2.58 24.26 11.24
C SER A 281 -3.22 23.72 12.52
N MET A 282 -2.76 22.57 13.00
CA MET A 282 -3.31 21.89 14.17
C MET A 282 -2.97 22.54 15.52
N ASP A 283 -2.24 23.65 15.52
CA ASP A 283 -1.74 24.28 16.75
C ASP A 283 -2.83 25.06 17.54
N ASP A 284 -4.06 25.16 17.03
CA ASP A 284 -5.15 25.94 17.66
C ASP A 284 -6.26 25.07 18.30
N ILE A 285 -6.01 23.77 18.48
CA ILE A 285 -6.89 22.90 19.26
C ILE A 285 -6.45 23.03 20.73
N SER A 286 -6.97 24.05 21.42
CA SER A 286 -6.76 24.22 22.86
C SER A 286 -7.44 23.07 23.61
N LEU A 287 -6.70 21.99 23.85
CA LEU A 287 -7.11 20.94 24.78
C LEU A 287 -7.17 21.54 26.18
N ASP A 288 -8.20 21.14 26.94
CA ASP A 288 -8.24 21.44 28.37
C ASP A 288 -6.99 20.85 29.02
N GLU A 289 -6.41 21.53 30.01
CA GLU A 289 -5.02 21.37 30.45
C GLU A 289 -4.70 20.00 31.10
N GLY A 290 -5.64 19.06 31.06
CA GLY A 290 -5.52 17.68 31.55
C GLY A 290 -5.78 16.57 30.52
N ASP A 291 -6.32 16.86 29.34
CA ASP A 291 -6.69 15.80 28.38
C ASP A 291 -5.46 15.17 27.70
N PRO A 292 -5.44 13.84 27.49
CA PRO A 292 -4.35 13.20 26.78
C PRO A 292 -4.26 13.70 25.32
N PRO A 293 -3.05 13.85 24.77
CA PRO A 293 -2.88 14.41 23.43
C PRO A 293 -3.44 13.47 22.35
N TRP A 294 -4.09 14.06 21.34
CA TRP A 294 -4.57 13.31 20.18
C TRP A 294 -3.42 12.59 19.46
N ARG A 295 -3.55 11.27 19.29
CA ARG A 295 -2.63 10.47 18.48
C ARG A 295 -2.95 10.68 17.00
N THR A 296 -1.95 11.07 16.21
CA THR A 296 -2.08 11.31 14.76
C THR A 296 -1.56 10.14 13.91
N THR A 297 -1.13 9.04 14.54
CA THR A 297 -0.62 7.83 13.87
C THR A 297 -1.10 6.57 14.59
N GLY A 298 -0.91 5.40 13.96
CA GLY A 298 -1.09 4.09 14.60
C GLY A 298 -2.49 3.47 14.55
N HIS A 299 -3.52 4.20 14.11
CA HIS A 299 -4.87 3.63 13.90
C HIS A 299 -5.21 3.52 12.40
N GLU A 300 -5.88 2.44 12.00
CA GLU A 300 -6.25 2.17 10.60
C GLU A 300 -7.35 3.10 10.04
N TYR A 301 -8.02 3.85 10.92
CA TYR A 301 -9.12 4.77 10.59
C TYR A 301 -8.64 6.19 10.32
N LEU A 302 -7.40 6.52 10.70
CA LEU A 302 -6.80 7.81 10.37
C LEU A 302 -6.77 8.03 8.86
N SER A 303 -6.97 9.27 8.44
CA SER A 303 -7.07 9.69 7.04
C SER A 303 -8.22 9.05 6.23
N ARG A 304 -9.15 8.31 6.87
CA ARG A 304 -10.36 7.84 6.18
C ARG A 304 -11.41 8.94 6.13
N ASN A 305 -12.17 8.96 5.04
CA ASN A 305 -13.28 9.90 4.86
C ASN A 305 -14.57 9.35 5.46
N ILE A 306 -15.27 10.20 6.20
CA ILE A 306 -16.54 9.88 6.87
C ILE A 306 -17.69 10.79 6.42
N LYS A 307 -18.87 10.17 6.33
CA LYS A 307 -20.22 10.63 6.04
C LYS A 307 -21.04 11.18 7.22
N TRP A 308 -20.87 12.41 7.72
CA TRP A 308 -21.72 12.92 8.82
C TRP A 308 -22.63 14.08 8.40
N ASN A 309 -23.94 13.99 8.68
CA ASN A 309 -24.92 15.04 8.35
C ASN A 309 -24.81 15.61 6.91
N ARG A 310 -24.58 14.71 5.93
CA ARG A 310 -24.35 15.03 4.50
C ARG A 310 -23.05 15.78 4.17
N LYS A 311 -22.21 16.08 5.16
CA LYS A 311 -20.87 16.64 4.98
C LYS A 311 -19.84 15.51 5.01
N ILE A 312 -18.74 15.68 4.28
CA ILE A 312 -17.61 14.75 4.27
C ILE A 312 -16.54 15.34 5.16
N GLY A 313 -16.01 14.54 6.08
CA GLY A 313 -14.89 14.91 6.94
C GLY A 313 -13.81 13.85 6.88
N THR A 314 -12.66 14.15 7.48
CA THR A 314 -11.51 13.25 7.56
C THR A 314 -11.16 13.01 9.02
N VAL A 315 -10.91 11.75 9.38
CA VAL A 315 -10.43 11.39 10.73
C VAL A 315 -8.96 11.76 10.84
N VAL A 316 -8.63 12.66 11.76
CA VAL A 316 -7.27 13.22 11.89
C VAL A 316 -6.56 12.80 13.19
N GLY A 317 -7.31 12.41 14.21
CA GLY A 317 -6.76 12.04 15.52
C GLY A 317 -7.57 10.95 16.23
N TRP A 318 -6.97 10.31 17.22
CA TRP A 318 -7.66 9.38 18.11
C TRP A 318 -7.03 9.33 19.51
N ILE A 319 -7.81 8.94 20.51
CA ILE A 319 -7.37 8.63 21.88
C ILE A 319 -7.55 7.13 22.10
N ALA A 320 -6.53 6.48 22.64
CA ALA A 320 -6.58 5.06 22.94
C ALA A 320 -7.33 4.79 24.25
N GLU A 321 -7.94 3.61 24.37
CA GLU A 321 -8.60 3.16 25.60
C GLU A 321 -7.65 3.07 26.81
N THR A 322 -6.33 2.96 26.55
CA THR A 322 -5.27 2.90 27.55
C THR A 322 -4.67 4.26 27.89
N ASP A 323 -5.06 5.32 27.16
CA ASP A 323 -4.56 6.66 27.46
C ASP A 323 -5.24 7.16 28.73
N VAL A 324 -4.46 7.83 29.58
CA VAL A 324 -4.91 8.39 30.85
C VAL A 324 -4.58 9.88 30.91
N ASP A 325 -5.45 10.64 31.56
CA ASP A 325 -5.25 12.07 31.84
C ASP A 325 -4.18 12.29 32.92
N SER A 326 -3.90 13.56 33.25
CA SER A 326 -2.94 13.92 34.30
C SER A 326 -3.31 13.41 35.70
N ASP A 327 -4.59 13.14 35.94
CA ASP A 327 -5.13 12.64 37.21
C ASP A 327 -5.19 11.09 37.25
N GLY A 328 -4.81 10.42 36.17
CA GLY A 328 -4.83 8.97 36.02
C GLY A 328 -6.19 8.38 35.66
N ASN A 329 -7.18 9.21 35.30
CA ASN A 329 -8.45 8.73 34.79
C ASN A 329 -8.32 8.37 33.30
N PRO A 330 -9.15 7.46 32.78
CA PRO A 330 -9.17 7.14 31.35
C PRO A 330 -9.44 8.38 30.50
N GLY A 331 -8.67 8.55 29.43
CA GLY A 331 -8.80 9.69 28.51
C GLY A 331 -10.19 9.81 27.87
N PHE A 332 -10.90 8.70 27.74
CA PHE A 332 -12.31 8.71 27.35
C PHE A 332 -13.05 7.49 27.94
N VAL A 333 -14.25 7.71 28.46
CA VAL A 333 -15.15 6.67 28.97
C VAL A 333 -16.39 6.62 28.10
N CYS A 334 -16.69 5.45 27.53
CA CYS A 334 -17.84 5.27 26.64
C CYS A 334 -19.15 5.56 27.37
N SER A 335 -19.99 6.39 26.77
CA SER A 335 -21.28 6.77 27.34
C SER A 335 -22.27 5.59 27.47
N LYS A 336 -22.13 4.57 26.61
CA LYS A 336 -23.00 3.38 26.59
C LYS A 336 -22.58 2.30 27.59
N THR A 337 -21.28 2.04 27.71
CA THR A 337 -20.77 0.93 28.55
C THR A 337 -20.29 1.41 29.91
N GLY A 338 -19.83 2.65 30.02
CA GLY A 338 -19.15 3.17 31.22
C GLY A 338 -17.71 2.69 31.35
N ASP A 339 -17.18 1.99 30.34
CA ASP A 339 -15.81 1.48 30.32
C ASP A 339 -14.88 2.43 29.53
N PRO A 340 -13.56 2.45 29.81
CA PRO A 340 -12.57 3.11 28.97
C PRO A 340 -12.71 2.69 27.51
N ALA A 341 -12.69 3.66 26.59
CA ALA A 341 -12.92 3.40 25.18
C ALA A 341 -12.08 4.32 24.28
N ARG A 342 -12.13 4.05 22.97
CA ARG A 342 -11.46 4.86 21.96
C ARG A 342 -12.36 5.99 21.48
N LEU A 343 -11.78 7.17 21.31
CA LEU A 343 -12.43 8.36 20.77
C LEU A 343 -11.69 8.82 19.51
N PHE A 344 -12.41 9.22 18.47
CA PHE A 344 -11.84 9.65 17.20
C PHE A 344 -12.20 11.08 16.89
N HIS A 345 -11.20 11.92 16.59
CA HIS A 345 -11.39 13.30 16.19
C HIS A 345 -11.46 13.41 14.66
N ALA A 346 -12.56 13.94 14.15
CA ALA A 346 -12.73 14.19 12.73
C ALA A 346 -12.93 15.68 12.44
N VAL A 347 -12.28 16.14 11.37
CA VAL A 347 -12.35 17.52 10.89
C VAL A 347 -13.21 17.55 9.63
N PHE A 348 -14.18 18.47 9.61
CA PHE A 348 -15.01 18.82 8.47
C PHE A 348 -14.68 20.26 8.06
N ASP A 349 -15.12 20.67 6.86
CA ASP A 349 -14.83 21.99 6.31
C ASP A 349 -15.21 23.15 7.26
N ASP A 350 -16.29 22.99 8.03
CA ASP A 350 -16.84 24.08 8.86
C ASP A 350 -16.77 23.81 10.39
N PHE A 351 -16.39 22.61 10.81
CA PHE A 351 -16.44 22.21 12.23
C PHE A 351 -15.63 20.93 12.49
N THR A 352 -15.39 20.63 13.76
CA THR A 352 -14.81 19.37 14.23
C THR A 352 -15.84 18.58 15.02
N GLN A 353 -15.72 17.25 15.01
CA GLN A 353 -16.62 16.37 15.76
C GLN A 353 -15.86 15.12 16.21
N ASP A 354 -16.07 14.74 17.47
CA ASP A 354 -15.55 13.52 18.05
C ASP A 354 -16.57 12.39 17.93
N PHE A 355 -16.09 11.18 17.67
CA PHE A 355 -16.89 9.99 17.45
C PHE A 355 -16.39 8.84 18.32
N GLU A 356 -17.30 8.12 18.97
CA GLU A 356 -16.99 6.80 19.51
C GLU A 356 -16.75 5.82 18.34
N GLU A 357 -16.01 4.73 18.58
CA GLU A 357 -15.61 3.79 17.51
C GLU A 357 -16.82 3.25 16.71
N TRP A 358 -17.92 2.92 17.37
CA TRP A 358 -19.12 2.39 16.71
C TRP A 358 -19.84 3.45 15.86
N GLU A 359 -19.86 4.72 16.30
CA GLU A 359 -20.44 5.82 15.52
C GLU A 359 -19.62 6.08 14.26
N LEU A 360 -18.29 6.06 14.40
CA LEU A 360 -17.38 6.26 13.29
C LEU A 360 -17.55 5.19 12.22
N ILE A 361 -17.70 3.92 12.63
CA ILE A 361 -17.89 2.80 11.70
C ILE A 361 -19.17 2.97 10.87
N GLU A 362 -20.25 3.45 11.48
CA GLU A 362 -21.51 3.75 10.77
C GLU A 362 -21.37 4.91 9.78
N CYS A 363 -20.43 5.83 10.05
CA CYS A 363 -20.18 6.99 9.21
C CYS A 363 -19.28 6.71 8.00
N PHE A 364 -18.61 5.55 7.89
CA PHE A 364 -17.72 5.31 6.75
C PHE A 364 -18.46 5.32 5.40
N VAL A 365 -17.90 6.07 4.44
CA VAL A 365 -18.40 6.07 3.07
C VAL A 365 -18.11 4.71 2.45
N LYS A 366 -19.15 3.91 2.23
CA LYS A 366 -19.04 2.63 1.51
C LYS A 366 -18.40 2.90 0.14
N LYS A 367 -17.22 2.32 -0.07
CA LYS A 367 -16.48 2.38 -1.34
C LYS A 367 -17.26 1.77 -2.49
#